data_AF-A0A0V0ZAQ8-F1
#
_entry.id   AF-A0A0V0ZAQ8-F1
#
_cell.length_a   1.000
_cell.length_b   1.000
_cell.length_c   1.000
_cell.angle_alpha   90.00
_cell.angle_beta   90.00
_cell.angle_gamma   90.00
#
_symmetry.space_group_name_H-M   'P 1'
#
loop_
_entity.id
_entity.type
_entity.pdbx_description
1 polymer ?
#
loop_
_entity_poly.entity_id
_entity_poly.type
_entity_poly.pdbx_seq_one_letter_code
_entity_poly.pdbx_strand_id
1 'polypeptide(L)' 'MLSIMVDGNPGQWDDMLPFVMLAYNSSVYESTGVTPAIAMLGRELRFPLDIQIRNPPGREAQGLPDYIRET' A
#
# COMPACT_ATOMS: atom_id res chain seq x y z
N MET A 1 -5.28 10.09 7.84
CA MET A 1 -4.89 10.16 6.41
C MET A 1 -5.98 10.80 5.56
N LEU A 2 -7.20 10.26 5.50
CA LEU A 2 -8.31 10.86 4.74
C LEU A 2 -8.59 12.33 5.12
N SER A 3 -8.75 12.61 6.41
CA SER A 3 -8.97 13.99 6.91
C SER A 3 -7.86 14.98 6.50
N ILE A 4 -6.62 14.50 6.34
CA ILE A 4 -5.49 15.33 5.88
C ILE A 4 -5.62 15.64 4.37
N MET A 5 -6.07 14.67 3.57
CA MET A 5 -6.21 14.82 2.12
C MET A 5 -7.45 15.65 1.71
N VAL A 6 -8.41 15.80 2.62
CA VAL A 6 -9.70 16.47 2.39
C VAL A 6 -9.69 17.91 2.97
N ASP A 7 -8.53 18.38 3.46
CA ASP A 7 -8.43 19.67 4.12
C ASP A 7 -8.91 20.84 3.25
N GLY A 8 -9.77 21.68 3.81
CA GLY A 8 -10.38 22.82 3.13
C GLY A 8 -11.59 22.51 2.22
N ASN A 9 -11.88 21.25 1.88
CA ASN A 9 -13.08 20.89 1.12
C ASN A 9 -13.63 19.50 1.46
N PRO A 10 -14.43 19.38 2.55
CA PRO A 10 -15.06 18.13 2.98
C PRO A 10 -15.89 17.42 1.92
N GLY A 11 -16.33 18.09 0.87
CA GLY A 11 -17.13 17.53 -0.21
C GLY A 11 -16.37 16.64 -1.21
N GLN A 12 -15.03 16.63 -1.17
CA GLN A 12 -14.16 15.85 -2.09
C GLN A 12 -13.64 14.55 -1.47
N TRP A 13 -14.22 14.10 -0.36
CA TRP A 13 -13.76 12.90 0.33
C TRP A 13 -13.81 11.64 -0.54
N ASP A 14 -14.80 11.57 -1.42
CA ASP A 14 -15.02 10.49 -2.38
C ASP A 14 -13.95 10.49 -3.48
N ASP A 15 -13.57 11.66 -3.97
CA ASP A 15 -12.45 11.81 -4.92
C ASP A 15 -11.11 11.39 -4.29
N MET A 16 -10.95 11.60 -2.97
CA MET A 16 -9.71 11.27 -2.25
C MET A 16 -9.63 9.80 -1.82
N LEU A 17 -10.74 9.07 -1.77
CA LEU A 17 -10.79 7.68 -1.31
C LEU A 17 -9.83 6.74 -2.05
N PRO A 18 -9.75 6.76 -3.39
CA PRO A 18 -8.83 5.89 -4.12
C PRO A 18 -7.36 6.12 -3.73
N PHE A 19 -6.97 7.38 -3.48
CA PHE A 19 -5.61 7.74 -3.09
C PHE A 19 -5.29 7.30 -1.66
N VAL A 20 -6.24 7.47 -0.74
CA VAL A 20 -6.08 7.00 0.64
C VAL A 20 -5.99 5.48 0.70
N MET A 21 -6.85 4.77 -0.04
CA MET A 21 -6.79 3.31 -0.13
C MET A 21 -5.47 2.84 -0.74
N LEU A 22 -4.99 3.51 -1.79
CA LEU A 22 -3.71 3.18 -2.40
C LEU A 22 -2.56 3.30 -1.40
N ALA A 23 -2.48 4.43 -0.70
CA ALA A 23 -1.42 4.67 0.27
C ALA A 23 -1.50 3.73 1.48
N TYR A 24 -2.72 3.41 1.94
CA TYR A 24 -2.93 2.42 3.00
C TYR A 24 -2.43 1.04 2.56
N ASN A 25 -2.81 0.59 1.36
CA ASN A 25 -2.46 -0.74 0.87
C ASN A 25 -0.98 -0.93 0.52
N SER A 26 -0.24 0.16 0.26
CA SER A 26 1.19 0.11 -0.06
C SER A 26 2.12 0.50 1.09
N SER A 27 1.58 0.89 2.24
CA SER A 27 2.38 1.24 3.42
C SER A 27 2.55 0.03 4.32
N VAL A 28 3.75 -0.18 4.84
CA VAL A 28 4.03 -1.25 5.80
C VAL A 28 3.25 -0.97 7.08
N TYR A 29 2.46 -1.96 7.51
CA TYR A 29 1.72 -1.87 8.74
C TYR A 29 2.60 -2.32 9.92
N GLU A 30 2.66 -1.50 10.97
CA GLU A 30 3.64 -1.65 12.06
C GLU A 30 3.55 -3.01 12.77
N SER A 31 2.34 -3.51 13.02
CA SER A 31 2.16 -4.75 13.78
C SER A 31 2.52 -6.00 12.99
N THR A 32 2.43 -5.96 11.65
CA THR A 32 2.63 -7.11 10.77
C THR A 32 3.97 -7.05 10.05
N GLY A 33 4.57 -5.87 9.92
CA GLY A 33 5.82 -5.67 9.17
C GLY A 33 5.65 -5.80 7.66
N VAL A 34 4.42 -5.95 7.15
CA VAL A 34 4.12 -6.02 5.72
C VAL A 34 3.03 -5.05 5.31
N THR A 35 2.93 -4.80 4.00
CA THR A 35 1.85 -4.02 3.43
C THR A 35 0.54 -4.83 3.43
N PRO A 36 -0.63 -4.19 3.54
CA PRO A 36 -1.91 -4.88 3.37
C PRO A 36 -2.04 -5.56 1.99
N ALA A 37 -1.44 -5.00 0.94
CA ALA A 37 -1.41 -5.64 -0.38
C ALA A 37 -0.67 -6.98 -0.37
N ILE A 38 0.48 -7.07 0.31
CA ILE A 38 1.20 -8.33 0.51
C ILE A 38 0.33 -9.31 1.31
N ALA A 39 -0.29 -8.86 2.40
CA ALA A 39 -1.12 -9.71 3.25
C ALA A 39 -2.35 -10.28 2.53
N MET A 40 -3.00 -9.51 1.65
CA MET A 40 -4.23 -9.93 0.98
C MET A 40 -4.00 -10.57 -0.39
N LEU A 41 -3.02 -10.09 -1.16
CA LEU A 41 -2.79 -10.49 -2.55
C LEU A 41 -1.53 -11.34 -2.74
N GLY A 42 -0.72 -11.50 -1.69
CA GLY A 42 0.57 -12.17 -1.75
C GLY A 42 1.62 -11.44 -2.58
N ARG A 43 1.36 -10.19 -2.99
CA ARG A 43 2.27 -9.38 -3.82
C ARG A 43 2.09 -7.89 -3.54
N GLU A 44 3.18 -7.14 -3.73
CA GLU A 44 3.17 -5.69 -3.60
C GLU A 44 2.43 -5.02 -4.78
N LEU A 45 1.86 -3.83 -4.54
CA LEU A 45 1.29 -3.02 -5.62
C LEU A 45 2.40 -2.53 -6.56
N ARG A 46 2.13 -2.55 -7.87
CA ARG A 46 3.04 -2.03 -8.90
C ARG A 46 2.51 -0.69 -9.42
N PHE A 47 3.30 0.35 -9.22
CA PHE A 47 3.02 1.69 -9.71
C PHE A 47 3.63 1.91 -11.09
N PRO A 48 3.07 2.79 -11.94
CA PRO A 48 3.66 3.14 -13.22
C PRO A 48 5.12 3.63 -13.11
N LEU A 49 5.46 4.29 -12.00
CA LEU A 49 6.83 4.72 -11.70
C LEU A 49 7.79 3.53 -11.48
N ASP A 50 7.33 2.40 -10.94
CA ASP A 50 8.15 1.20 -10.76
C ASP A 50 8.55 0.55 -12.09
N ILE A 51 7.84 0.88 -13.18
CA ILE A 51 8.15 0.42 -14.54
C ILE A 51 9.23 1.33 -15.16
N GLN A 52 9.15 2.63 -14.90
CA GLN A 52 10.08 3.62 -15.43
C GLN A 52 11.42 3.61 -14.69
N ILE A 53 11.37 3.49 -13.36
CA ILE A 53 12.52 3.34 -12.48
C ILE A 53 12.77 1.84 -12.38
N ARG A 54 13.71 1.31 -13.18
CA ARG A 54 14.15 -0.08 -13.11
C ARG A 54 14.35 -0.45 -11.63
N ASN A 55 13.48 -1.33 -11.12
CA ASN A 55 13.28 -1.64 -9.70
C ASN A 55 14.54 -1.47 -8.84
N PRO A 56 14.57 -0.56 -7.83
CA PRO A 56 15.70 -0.51 -6.92
C PRO A 56 15.83 -1.87 -6.20
N PRO A 57 17.05 -2.44 -6.12
CA PRO A 57 17.29 -3.72 -5.46
C PRO A 57 16.96 -3.54 -3.97
N GLY A 58 15.83 -4.07 -3.54
CA GLY A 58 15.30 -3.85 -2.19
C GLY A 58 13.79 -4.02 -2.08
N ARG A 59 13.06 -3.95 -3.19
CA ARG A 59 11.64 -4.35 -3.26
C ARG A 59 11.44 -5.84 -3.51
N GLU A 60 12.52 -6.62 -3.49
CA GLU A 60 12.43 -8.06 -3.55
C GLU A 60 11.75 -8.54 -2.28
N ALA A 61 10.64 -9.27 -2.49
CA ALA A 61 9.75 -9.77 -1.48
C ALA A 61 10.52 -10.19 -0.22
N GLN A 62 10.38 -9.40 0.85
CA GLN A 62 10.46 -9.99 2.18
C GLN A 62 9.46 -11.14 2.13
N GLY A 63 9.99 -12.37 2.23
CA GLY A 63 9.18 -13.57 2.05
C GLY A 63 7.92 -13.46 2.89
N LEU A 64 6.78 -13.84 2.31
CA LEU A 64 5.48 -13.71 2.94
C LEU A 64 5.57 -14.28 4.38
N PRO A 65 5.35 -13.45 5.41
CA PRO A 65 5.43 -13.90 6.80
C PRO A 65 4.59 -15.15 7.05
N ASP A 66 5.08 -16.04 7.90
CA ASP A 66 4.47 -17.37 8.09
C ASP A 66 3.01 -17.30 8.57
N TYR A 67 2.64 -16.26 9.33
CA TYR A 67 1.26 -16.04 9.78
C TYR A 67 0.26 -15.74 8.65
N ILE A 68 0.71 -15.40 7.43
CA ILE A 68 -0.16 -15.21 6.26
C ILE A 68 -0.34 -16.53 5.49
N ARG A 69 0.56 -17.50 5.68
CA ARG A 69 0.49 -18.80 5.01
C ARG A 69 -0.49 -19.78 5.67
N GLU A 70 -0.89 -19.51 6.90
CA GLU A 70 -1.71 -20.40 7.73
C GLU A 70 -3.25 -20.17 7.58
N THR A 71 -3.69 -19.29 6.68
CA THR A 71 -5.12 -19.07 6.34
C THR A 71 -5.53 -19.77 5.07
#